data_AF-C6W5B3-F1
#
_entry.id   AF-C6W5B3-F1
#
_cell.length_a   1.000
_cell.length_b   1.000
_cell.length_c   1.000
_cell.angle_alpha   90.00
_cell.angle_beta   90.00
_cell.angle_gamma   90.00
#
_symmetry.space_group_name_H-M   'P 1'
#
loop_
_entity.id
_entity.type
_entity.pdbx_description
1 polymer ?
#
loop_
_entity_poly.entity_id
_entity_poly.type
_entity_poly.pdbx_seq_one_letter_code
_entity_poly.pdbx_strand_id
1 'polypeptide(L)'
;MLTAGLGTEVLIFLLYALQTLTQSVDKEPDWTRVYPELADDYSGPAISRNAAPSSNITAKLDNMLDNAKLSPDVFDSLGKGFRNLSETVGKITDLTDATVATNDYARNVKTASTAISDMNKSYGVAINAMTSMADATKDAQSYRDQFQQITKNMGALNAVYELELQDTTKHLKAMNAFYGNLTAAMENMADATKESQVFKSEMSRLTNNISSLNGIYGNMLTAMRGGNA
;
A
#
# COMPACT_ATOMS: atom_id res chain seq x y z
N MET A 1 -20.23 8.37 6.31
CA MET A 1 -20.07 7.03 5.68
C MET A 1 -20.80 5.93 6.45
N LEU A 2 -20.81 5.91 7.79
CA LEU A 2 -21.64 4.97 8.59
C LEU A 2 -23.15 5.28 8.55
N THR A 3 -23.54 6.56 8.57
CA THR A 3 -24.96 6.97 8.53
C THR A 3 -25.64 6.67 7.20
N ALA A 4 -24.91 6.75 6.08
CA ALA A 4 -25.39 6.39 4.75
C ALA A 4 -25.53 4.87 4.58
N GLY A 5 -24.61 4.08 5.15
CA GLY A 5 -24.70 2.62 5.18
C GLY A 5 -25.91 2.14 5.98
N LEU A 6 -26.10 2.67 7.19
CA LEU A 6 -27.23 2.30 8.07
C LEU A 6 -28.58 2.72 7.47
N GLY A 7 -28.65 3.86 6.77
CA GLY A 7 -29.85 4.25 6.03
C GLY A 7 -30.21 3.29 4.89
N THR A 8 -29.22 2.68 4.25
CA THR A 8 -29.44 1.73 3.14
C THR A 8 -29.95 0.38 3.66
N GLU A 9 -29.48 -0.09 4.82
CA GLU A 9 -29.95 -1.34 5.42
C GLU A 9 -31.41 -1.26 5.87
N VAL A 10 -31.81 -0.16 6.51
CA VAL A 10 -33.21 0.04 6.95
C VAL A 10 -34.18 0.03 5.76
N LEU A 11 -33.78 0.58 4.62
CA LEU A 11 -34.60 0.65 3.41
C LEU A 11 -34.82 -0.73 2.80
N ILE A 12 -33.80 -1.58 2.79
CA ILE A 12 -33.89 -2.96 2.28
C ILE A 12 -34.77 -3.82 3.18
N PHE A 13 -34.66 -3.69 4.50
CA PHE A 13 -35.53 -4.41 5.44
C PHE A 13 -37.00 -4.01 5.30
N LEU A 14 -37.28 -2.73 5.07
CA LEU A 14 -38.65 -2.24 4.89
C LEU A 14 -39.26 -2.75 3.56
N LEU A 15 -38.46 -2.80 2.49
CA LEU A 15 -38.87 -3.44 1.23
C LEU A 15 -39.13 -4.94 1.40
N TYR A 16 -38.29 -5.65 2.17
CA TYR A 16 -38.47 -7.08 2.42
C TYR A 16 -39.69 -7.37 3.31
N ALA A 17 -39.93 -6.53 4.32
CA ALA A 17 -41.13 -6.59 5.16
C ALA A 17 -42.41 -6.31 4.36
N LEU A 18 -42.36 -5.38 3.40
CA LEU A 18 -43.48 -5.11 2.51
C LEU A 18 -43.73 -6.29 1.56
N GLN A 19 -42.66 -6.89 1.02
CA GLN A 19 -42.74 -8.04 0.12
C GLN A 19 -43.34 -9.28 0.82
N THR A 20 -42.92 -9.56 2.06
CA THR A 20 -43.46 -10.64 2.88
C THR A 20 -44.91 -10.40 3.31
N LEU A 21 -45.34 -9.15 3.44
CA LEU A 21 -46.75 -8.83 3.74
C LEU A 21 -47.67 -8.98 2.52
N THR A 22 -47.14 -8.74 1.31
CA THR A 22 -47.88 -8.90 0.06
C THR A 22 -47.91 -10.33 -0.49
N GLN A 23 -46.94 -11.17 -0.14
CA GLN A 23 -46.88 -12.56 -0.60
C GLN A 23 -47.47 -13.48 0.46
N SER A 24 -48.75 -13.80 0.30
CA SER A 24 -49.43 -14.82 1.10
C SER A 24 -48.69 -16.14 0.97
N VAL A 25 -48.29 -16.71 2.11
CA VAL A 25 -47.80 -18.09 2.23
C VAL A 25 -48.73 -19.00 1.45
N ASP A 26 -48.17 -19.70 0.46
CA ASP A 26 -48.89 -20.64 -0.39
C ASP A 26 -49.71 -21.61 0.48
N LYS A 27 -51.02 -21.64 0.21
CA LYS A 27 -51.95 -22.62 0.78
C LYS A 27 -51.38 -24.02 0.55
N GLU A 28 -51.22 -24.78 1.62
CA GLU A 28 -50.84 -26.19 1.56
C GLU A 28 -51.79 -26.95 0.59
N PRO A 29 -51.26 -27.91 -0.20
CA PRO A 29 -52.10 -28.70 -1.11
C PRO A 29 -53.19 -29.44 -0.32
N ASP A 30 -54.44 -29.32 -0.75
CA ASP A 30 -55.58 -29.96 -0.10
C ASP A 30 -55.65 -31.46 -0.46
N TRP A 31 -54.85 -32.27 0.26
CA TRP A 31 -54.71 -33.72 0.07
C TRP A 31 -56.01 -34.51 0.27
N THR A 32 -57.03 -33.88 0.86
CA THR A 32 -58.38 -34.41 1.10
C THR A 32 -59.13 -34.75 -0.19
N ARG A 33 -58.73 -34.18 -1.34
CA ARG A 33 -59.32 -34.52 -2.66
C ARG A 33 -58.80 -35.83 -3.26
N VAL A 34 -57.60 -36.28 -2.86
CA VAL A 34 -56.92 -37.43 -3.49
C VAL A 34 -57.14 -38.69 -2.68
N TYR A 35 -57.33 -38.57 -1.36
CA TYR A 35 -57.66 -39.67 -0.47
C TYR A 35 -58.85 -39.28 0.43
N PRO A 36 -60.09 -39.58 0.04
CA PRO A 36 -61.27 -39.33 0.87
C PRO A 36 -61.26 -40.11 2.19
N GLU A 37 -60.34 -41.06 2.32
CA GLU A 37 -60.16 -41.95 3.48
C GLU A 37 -59.37 -41.30 4.65
N LEU A 38 -58.80 -40.11 4.46
CA LEU A 38 -58.12 -39.32 5.51
C LEU A 38 -59.00 -38.17 6.06
N ALA A 39 -60.22 -38.02 5.57
CA ALA A 39 -61.17 -37.07 6.14
C ALA A 39 -61.70 -37.60 7.48
N ASP A 40 -61.77 -36.73 8.50
CA ASP A 40 -62.25 -37.09 9.85
C ASP A 40 -63.71 -37.61 9.88
N ASP A 41 -64.47 -37.45 8.78
CA ASP A 41 -65.89 -37.84 8.63
C ASP A 41 -66.10 -39.04 7.66
N TYR A 42 -65.10 -39.92 7.52
CA TYR A 42 -65.20 -41.08 6.63
C TYR A 42 -65.96 -42.26 7.28
N SER A 43 -67.16 -42.58 6.77
CA SER A 43 -67.99 -43.71 7.20
C SER A 43 -68.13 -44.81 6.12
N GLY A 44 -67.03 -45.49 5.79
CA GLY A 44 -66.99 -46.63 4.86
C GLY A 44 -66.62 -47.97 5.53
N PRO A 45 -66.97 -49.13 4.95
CA PRO A 45 -66.72 -50.45 5.55
C PRO A 45 -65.22 -50.80 5.61
N ALA A 46 -64.78 -51.37 6.73
CA ALA A 46 -63.39 -51.75 6.99
C ALA A 46 -62.89 -52.86 6.05
N ILE A 47 -61.68 -52.68 5.50
CA ILE A 47 -61.06 -53.63 4.57
C ILE A 47 -60.61 -54.90 5.30
N SER A 48 -61.32 -56.01 5.09
CA SER A 48 -60.87 -57.36 5.45
C SER A 48 -59.76 -57.83 4.50
N ARG A 49 -58.52 -57.94 5.00
CA ARG A 49 -57.42 -58.56 4.23
C ARG A 49 -57.55 -60.08 4.31
N ASN A 50 -58.32 -60.65 3.38
CA ASN A 50 -58.26 -62.09 3.12
C ASN A 50 -56.99 -62.37 2.29
N ALA A 51 -55.99 -62.98 2.94
CA ALA A 51 -54.87 -63.60 2.26
C ALA A 51 -55.39 -64.78 1.43
N ALA A 52 -55.36 -64.64 0.10
CA ALA A 52 -55.69 -65.73 -0.80
C ALA A 52 -54.54 -66.76 -0.86
N PRO A 53 -54.85 -68.06 -0.96
CA PRO A 53 -53.87 -69.13 -0.94
C PRO A 53 -53.05 -69.14 -2.23
N SER A 54 -51.75 -69.39 -2.07
CA SER A 54 -50.73 -69.53 -3.12
C SER A 54 -50.87 -70.86 -3.86
N SER A 55 -51.96 -71.05 -4.58
CA SER A 55 -52.10 -72.19 -5.49
C SER A 55 -52.73 -71.76 -6.80
N ASN A 56 -52.01 -72.08 -7.88
CA ASN A 56 -52.48 -72.03 -9.26
C ASN A 56 -52.60 -70.65 -9.92
N ILE A 57 -51.58 -69.78 -9.79
CA ILE A 57 -51.42 -68.69 -10.78
C ILE A 57 -51.32 -69.30 -12.18
N THR A 58 -50.57 -70.39 -12.37
CA THR A 58 -50.46 -71.06 -13.67
C THR A 58 -51.77 -71.65 -14.16
N ALA A 59 -52.56 -72.34 -13.32
CA ALA A 59 -53.84 -72.91 -13.76
C ALA A 59 -54.97 -71.86 -13.90
N LYS A 60 -54.86 -70.72 -13.19
CA LYS A 60 -55.74 -69.56 -13.37
C LYS A 60 -55.34 -68.75 -14.60
N LEU A 61 -54.05 -68.70 -14.93
CA LEU A 61 -53.55 -68.16 -16.21
C LEU A 61 -53.99 -69.06 -17.36
N ASP A 62 -53.95 -70.39 -17.20
CA ASP A 62 -54.41 -71.38 -18.19
C ASP A 62 -55.93 -71.29 -18.39
N ASN A 63 -56.72 -71.19 -17.31
CA ASN A 63 -58.16 -70.91 -17.40
C ASN A 63 -58.48 -69.53 -17.98
N MET A 64 -57.61 -68.53 -17.78
CA MET A 64 -57.76 -67.22 -18.41
C MET A 64 -57.31 -67.23 -19.87
N LEU A 65 -56.31 -68.04 -20.24
CA LEU A 65 -55.88 -68.29 -21.60
C LEU A 65 -57.00 -68.98 -22.41
N ASP A 66 -57.68 -69.92 -21.77
CA ASP A 66 -58.74 -70.73 -22.38
C ASP A 66 -60.08 -69.96 -22.44
N ASN A 67 -60.45 -69.20 -21.38
CA ASN A 67 -61.70 -68.44 -21.35
C ASN A 67 -61.62 -67.05 -22.00
N ALA A 68 -60.50 -66.33 -21.87
CA ALA A 68 -60.30 -65.12 -22.63
C ALA A 68 -59.73 -65.58 -23.97
N LYS A 69 -60.59 -65.78 -24.98
CA LYS A 69 -60.20 -66.07 -26.37
C LYS A 69 -58.97 -65.24 -26.75
N LEU A 70 -57.78 -65.81 -26.57
CA LEU A 70 -56.52 -65.14 -26.88
C LEU A 70 -56.35 -65.23 -28.38
N SER A 71 -57.11 -64.37 -29.03
CA SER A 71 -56.95 -64.04 -30.43
C SER A 71 -55.51 -63.52 -30.61
N PRO A 72 -54.86 -63.81 -31.74
CA PRO A 72 -53.59 -63.20 -32.13
C PRO A 72 -53.52 -61.67 -31.90
N ASP A 73 -54.67 -61.00 -31.90
CA ASP A 73 -54.85 -59.56 -31.64
C ASP A 73 -54.44 -59.11 -30.21
N VAL A 74 -54.64 -59.95 -29.18
CA VAL A 74 -54.23 -59.65 -27.80
C VAL A 74 -52.70 -59.76 -27.65
N PHE A 75 -52.09 -60.72 -28.34
CA PHE A 75 -50.63 -60.83 -28.41
C PHE A 75 -50.00 -59.67 -29.19
N ASP A 76 -50.65 -59.23 -30.27
CA ASP A 76 -50.19 -58.07 -31.04
C ASP A 76 -50.31 -56.77 -30.25
N SER A 77 -51.41 -56.57 -29.51
CA SER A 77 -51.59 -55.40 -28.63
C SER A 77 -50.63 -55.40 -27.43
N LEU A 78 -50.33 -56.55 -26.83
CA LEU A 78 -49.32 -56.67 -25.78
C LEU A 78 -47.91 -56.40 -26.33
N GLY A 79 -47.60 -56.93 -27.51
CA GLY A 79 -46.33 -56.66 -28.20
C GLY A 79 -46.17 -55.17 -28.54
N LYS A 80 -47.24 -54.51 -28.98
CA LYS A 80 -47.29 -53.05 -29.16
C LYS A 80 -47.08 -52.31 -27.84
N GLY A 81 -47.68 -52.79 -26.74
CA GLY A 81 -47.48 -52.23 -25.40
C GLY A 81 -46.02 -52.28 -24.94
N PHE A 82 -45.35 -53.43 -25.11
CA PHE A 82 -43.93 -53.57 -24.80
C PHE A 82 -43.02 -52.71 -25.68
N ARG A 83 -43.33 -52.59 -26.99
CA ARG A 83 -42.61 -51.69 -27.89
C ARG A 83 -42.79 -50.23 -27.48
N ASN A 84 -44.00 -49.81 -27.16
CA ASN A 84 -44.29 -48.44 -26.68
C ASN A 84 -43.61 -48.15 -25.34
N LEU A 85 -43.58 -49.12 -24.43
CA LEU A 85 -42.86 -48.98 -23.16
C LEU A 85 -41.36 -48.86 -23.41
N SER A 86 -40.79 -49.70 -24.27
CA SER A 86 -39.37 -49.62 -24.63
C SER A 86 -39.03 -48.26 -25.27
N GLU A 87 -39.90 -47.73 -26.12
CA GLU A 87 -39.73 -46.40 -26.73
C GLU A 87 -39.85 -45.29 -25.68
N THR A 88 -40.78 -45.42 -24.72
CA THR A 88 -40.96 -44.47 -23.62
C THR A 88 -39.77 -44.48 -22.68
N VAL A 89 -39.24 -45.65 -22.34
CA VAL A 89 -38.03 -45.80 -21.53
C VAL A 89 -36.82 -45.18 -22.24
N GLY A 90 -36.68 -45.38 -23.55
CA GLY A 90 -35.64 -44.70 -24.35
C GLY A 90 -35.73 -43.17 -24.27
N LYS A 91 -36.94 -42.60 -24.40
CA LYS A 91 -37.17 -41.14 -24.26
C LYS A 91 -36.89 -40.63 -22.83
N ILE A 92 -37.13 -41.43 -21.80
CA ILE A 92 -36.78 -41.10 -20.42
C ILE A 92 -35.26 -41.07 -20.22
N THR A 93 -34.53 -42.00 -20.87
CA THR A 93 -33.06 -41.97 -20.90
C THR A 93 -32.54 -40.71 -21.58
N ASP A 94 -33.07 -40.34 -22.75
CA ASP A 94 -32.69 -39.09 -23.45
C ASP A 94 -32.98 -37.83 -22.60
N LEU A 95 -34.12 -37.80 -21.90
CA LEU A 95 -34.47 -36.71 -20.98
C LEU A 95 -33.51 -36.64 -19.78
N THR A 96 -33.07 -37.80 -19.29
CA THR A 96 -32.10 -37.88 -18.19
C THR A 96 -30.75 -37.34 -18.63
N ASP A 97 -30.29 -37.71 -19.83
CA ASP A 97 -29.04 -37.20 -20.41
C ASP A 97 -29.12 -35.69 -20.69
N ALA A 98 -30.26 -35.20 -21.18
CA ALA A 98 -30.49 -33.76 -21.36
C ALA A 98 -30.49 -32.99 -20.01
N THR A 99 -31.01 -33.60 -18.94
CA THR A 99 -30.99 -33.03 -17.59
C THR A 99 -29.57 -32.98 -17.03
N VAL A 100 -28.77 -34.02 -17.26
CA VAL A 100 -27.34 -34.06 -16.89
C VAL A 100 -26.58 -32.96 -17.64
N ALA A 101 -26.76 -32.85 -18.96
CA ALA A 101 -26.12 -31.81 -19.77
C ALA A 101 -26.52 -30.38 -19.33
N THR A 102 -27.78 -30.18 -18.92
CA THR A 102 -28.25 -28.89 -18.37
C THR A 102 -27.61 -28.58 -17.01
N ASN A 103 -27.43 -29.59 -16.16
CA ASN A 103 -26.75 -29.44 -14.87
C ASN A 103 -25.27 -29.08 -15.07
N ASP A 104 -24.60 -29.77 -16.00
CA ASP A 104 -23.21 -29.48 -16.36
C ASP A 104 -23.06 -28.09 -16.98
N TYR A 105 -24.00 -27.66 -17.82
CA TYR A 105 -24.04 -26.29 -18.33
C TYR A 105 -24.15 -25.26 -17.20
N ALA A 106 -25.10 -25.45 -16.28
CA ALA A 106 -25.27 -24.56 -15.13
C ALA A 106 -24.00 -24.49 -14.27
N ARG A 107 -23.33 -25.64 -14.07
CA ARG A 107 -22.06 -25.72 -13.34
C ARG A 107 -20.91 -25.02 -14.06
N ASN A 108 -20.83 -25.16 -15.37
CA ASN A 108 -19.82 -24.49 -16.20
C ASN A 108 -20.04 -22.98 -16.25
N VAL A 109 -21.29 -22.52 -16.38
CA VAL A 109 -21.63 -21.09 -16.30
C VAL A 109 -21.28 -20.51 -14.93
N LYS A 110 -21.56 -21.24 -13.84
CA LYS A 110 -21.17 -20.83 -12.49
C LYS A 110 -19.64 -20.72 -12.35
N THR A 111 -18.90 -21.71 -12.85
CA THR A 111 -17.44 -21.71 -12.85
C THR A 111 -16.88 -20.56 -13.68
N ALA A 112 -17.42 -20.31 -14.88
CA ALA A 112 -17.04 -19.20 -15.73
C ALA A 112 -17.32 -17.84 -15.06
N SER A 113 -18.45 -17.71 -14.36
CA SER A 113 -18.79 -16.49 -13.61
C SER A 113 -17.77 -16.21 -12.50
N THR A 114 -17.35 -17.25 -11.77
CA THR A 114 -16.27 -17.14 -10.77
C THR A 114 -14.95 -16.75 -11.43
N ALA A 115 -14.58 -17.39 -12.54
CA ALA A 115 -13.35 -17.07 -13.26
C ALA A 115 -13.32 -15.61 -13.76
N ILE A 116 -14.46 -15.08 -14.23
CA ILE A 116 -14.59 -13.67 -14.61
C ILE A 116 -14.44 -12.74 -13.39
N SER A 117 -15.01 -13.12 -12.24
CA SER A 117 -14.82 -12.37 -10.99
C SER A 117 -13.35 -12.35 -10.56
N ASP A 118 -12.65 -13.48 -10.65
CA ASP A 118 -11.23 -13.58 -10.34
C ASP A 118 -10.37 -12.80 -11.35
N MET A 119 -10.78 -12.77 -12.62
CA MET A 119 -10.15 -11.94 -13.65
C MET A 119 -10.30 -10.45 -13.32
N ASN A 120 -11.49 -10.00 -12.94
CA ASN A 120 -11.71 -8.61 -12.50
C ASN A 120 -10.85 -8.23 -11.29
N LYS A 121 -10.72 -9.15 -10.31
CA LYS A 121 -9.84 -8.95 -9.16
C LYS A 121 -8.38 -8.84 -9.59
N SER A 122 -7.93 -9.70 -10.49
CA SER A 122 -6.57 -9.70 -11.03
C SER A 122 -6.27 -8.43 -11.84
N TYR A 123 -7.25 -7.91 -12.59
CA TYR A 123 -7.14 -6.61 -13.24
C TYR A 123 -6.97 -5.47 -12.24
N GLY A 124 -7.70 -5.49 -11.11
CA GLY A 124 -7.49 -4.52 -10.03
C GLY A 124 -6.07 -4.56 -9.48
N VAL A 125 -5.51 -5.76 -9.28
CA VAL A 125 -4.10 -5.93 -8.85
C VAL A 125 -3.14 -5.40 -9.92
N ALA A 126 -3.36 -5.71 -11.20
CA ALA A 126 -2.51 -5.24 -12.29
C ALA A 126 -2.53 -3.71 -12.44
N ILE A 127 -3.70 -3.09 -12.29
CA ILE A 127 -3.84 -1.63 -12.29
C ILE A 127 -3.09 -1.02 -11.10
N ASN A 128 -3.23 -1.59 -9.91
CA ASN A 128 -2.49 -1.12 -8.74
C ASN A 128 -0.97 -1.25 -8.94
N ALA A 129 -0.50 -2.37 -9.49
CA ALA A 129 0.91 -2.56 -9.82
C ALA A 129 1.40 -1.53 -10.85
N MET A 130 0.59 -1.23 -11.87
CA MET A 130 0.90 -0.20 -12.87
C MET A 130 0.99 1.20 -12.24
N THR A 131 0.07 1.54 -11.32
CA THR A 131 0.14 2.79 -10.55
C THR A 131 1.40 2.84 -9.70
N SER A 132 1.72 1.79 -8.95
CA SER A 132 2.95 1.72 -8.16
C SER A 132 4.22 1.82 -9.03
N MET A 133 4.21 1.25 -10.24
CA MET A 133 5.32 1.41 -11.20
C MET A 133 5.43 2.85 -11.70
N ALA A 134 4.31 3.52 -11.97
CA ALA A 134 4.31 4.92 -12.37
C ALA A 134 4.84 5.83 -11.25
N ASP A 135 4.41 5.59 -10.01
CA ASP A 135 4.92 6.30 -8.82
C ASP A 135 6.41 6.05 -8.63
N ALA A 136 6.87 4.79 -8.70
CA ALA A 136 8.29 4.46 -8.63
C ALA A 136 9.11 5.12 -9.74
N THR A 137 8.55 5.25 -10.95
CA THR A 137 9.19 5.96 -12.07
C THR A 137 9.31 7.45 -11.79
N LYS A 138 8.28 8.06 -11.20
CA LYS A 138 8.29 9.47 -10.78
C LYS A 138 9.31 9.70 -9.65
N ASP A 139 9.36 8.80 -8.68
CA ASP A 139 10.35 8.86 -7.61
C ASP A 139 11.77 8.70 -8.16
N ALA A 140 11.98 7.81 -9.13
CA ALA A 140 13.27 7.66 -9.81
C ALA A 140 13.69 8.92 -10.58
N GLN A 141 12.74 9.65 -11.18
CA GLN A 141 13.02 10.97 -11.79
C GLN A 141 13.42 12.00 -10.74
N SER A 142 12.65 12.12 -9.65
CA SER A 142 12.98 13.00 -8.54
C SER A 142 14.35 12.68 -7.93
N TYR A 143 14.67 11.41 -7.78
CA TYR A 143 15.98 10.95 -7.31
C TYR A 143 17.10 11.36 -8.26
N ARG A 144 16.89 11.27 -9.58
CA ARG A 144 17.86 11.74 -10.58
C ARG A 144 18.10 13.25 -10.45
N ASP A 145 17.06 14.04 -10.24
CA ASP A 145 17.16 15.49 -10.05
C ASP A 145 17.92 15.83 -8.75
N GLN A 146 17.60 15.13 -7.65
CA GLN A 146 18.32 15.26 -6.39
C GLN A 146 19.81 14.87 -6.55
N PHE A 147 20.10 13.81 -7.30
CA PHE A 147 21.49 13.41 -7.59
C PHE A 147 22.22 14.48 -8.40
N GLN A 148 21.59 15.07 -9.42
CA GLN A 148 22.19 16.19 -10.16
C GLN A 148 22.48 17.38 -9.24
N GLN A 149 21.58 17.70 -8.33
CA GLN A 149 21.80 18.76 -7.35
C GLN A 149 22.96 18.42 -6.40
N ILE A 150 23.06 17.17 -5.92
CA ILE A 150 24.19 16.70 -5.11
C ILE A 150 25.49 16.81 -5.90
N THR A 151 25.53 16.38 -7.16
CA THR A 151 26.72 16.51 -8.02
C THR A 151 27.11 17.97 -8.20
N LYS A 152 26.15 18.87 -8.42
CA LYS A 152 26.40 20.31 -8.53
C LYS A 152 26.95 20.88 -7.22
N ASN A 153 26.37 20.49 -6.08
CA ASN A 153 26.83 20.91 -4.76
C ASN A 153 28.25 20.38 -4.47
N MET A 154 28.56 19.13 -4.83
CA MET A 154 29.90 18.55 -4.70
C MET A 154 30.92 19.26 -5.60
N GLY A 155 30.53 19.62 -6.82
CA GLY A 155 31.35 20.44 -7.71
C GLY A 155 31.63 21.83 -7.13
N ALA A 156 30.61 22.47 -6.55
CA ALA A 156 30.77 23.73 -5.83
C ALA A 156 31.65 23.59 -4.60
N LEU A 157 31.53 22.49 -3.84
CA LEU A 157 32.33 22.22 -2.65
C LEU A 157 33.80 22.02 -3.00
N ASN A 158 34.10 21.30 -4.09
CA ASN A 158 35.45 21.19 -4.61
C ASN A 158 36.03 22.55 -5.02
N ALA A 159 35.22 23.41 -5.66
CA ALA A 159 35.65 24.77 -6.01
C ALA A 159 35.92 25.63 -4.76
N VAL A 160 35.10 25.50 -3.72
CA VAL A 160 35.34 26.16 -2.42
C VAL A 160 36.62 25.64 -1.79
N TYR A 161 36.89 24.34 -1.83
CA TYR A 161 38.12 23.76 -1.28
C TYR A 161 39.37 24.31 -1.98
N GLU A 162 39.33 24.43 -3.30
CA GLU A 162 40.42 25.06 -4.06
C GLU A 162 40.58 26.55 -3.72
N LEU A 163 39.47 27.27 -3.56
CA LEU A 163 39.45 28.66 -3.08
C LEU A 163 40.04 28.79 -1.68
N GLU A 164 39.72 27.88 -0.76
CA GLU A 164 40.19 27.89 0.61
C GLU A 164 41.69 27.57 0.70
N LEU A 165 42.19 26.64 -0.12
CA LEU A 165 43.64 26.42 -0.27
C LEU A 165 44.34 27.67 -0.83
N GLN A 166 43.75 28.32 -1.83
CA GLN A 166 44.30 29.56 -2.39
C GLN A 166 44.30 30.69 -1.34
N ASP A 167 43.21 30.84 -0.58
CA ASP A 167 43.09 31.88 0.43
C ASP A 167 44.01 31.62 1.62
N THR A 168 44.17 30.36 2.03
CA THR A 168 45.17 29.94 3.02
C THR A 168 46.58 30.30 2.55
N THR A 169 46.89 30.11 1.26
CA THR A 169 48.18 30.52 0.69
C THR A 169 48.37 32.04 0.73
N LYS A 170 47.33 32.82 0.41
CA LYS A 170 47.34 34.28 0.53
C LYS A 170 47.53 34.72 1.98
N HIS A 171 46.83 34.07 2.92
CA HIS A 171 46.93 34.33 4.35
C HIS A 171 48.35 34.04 4.86
N LEU A 172 48.95 32.90 4.48
CA LEU A 172 50.35 32.60 4.82
C LEU A 172 51.32 33.64 4.28
N LYS A 173 51.10 34.14 3.06
CA LYS A 173 51.92 35.22 2.48
C LYS A 173 51.76 36.53 3.24
N ALA A 174 50.52 36.91 3.59
CA ALA A 174 50.24 38.08 4.40
C ALA A 174 50.85 37.96 5.81
N MET A 175 50.77 36.78 6.41
CA MET A 175 51.35 36.48 7.71
C MET A 175 52.88 36.56 7.68
N ASN A 176 53.54 36.01 6.65
CA ASN A 176 54.98 36.18 6.45
C ASN A 176 55.38 37.65 6.26
N ALA A 177 54.63 38.42 5.47
CA ALA A 177 54.87 39.85 5.31
C ALA A 177 54.68 40.63 6.62
N PHE A 178 53.66 40.26 7.40
CA PHE A 178 53.42 40.83 8.73
C PHE A 178 54.58 40.54 9.69
N TYR A 179 55.08 39.30 9.74
CA TYR A 179 56.25 38.97 10.55
C TYR A 179 57.49 39.76 10.13
N GLY A 180 57.70 39.94 8.82
CA GLY A 180 58.78 40.79 8.30
C GLY A 180 58.67 42.24 8.76
N ASN A 181 57.49 42.84 8.61
CA ASN A 181 57.22 44.20 9.08
C ASN A 181 57.35 44.34 10.60
N LEU A 182 56.90 43.35 11.37
CA LEU A 182 56.99 43.36 12.83
C LEU A 182 58.45 43.24 13.27
N THR A 183 59.25 42.40 12.60
CA THR A 183 60.69 42.29 12.85
C THR A 183 61.39 43.61 12.56
N ALA A 184 61.11 44.23 11.41
CA ALA A 184 61.65 45.55 11.06
C ALA A 184 61.20 46.65 12.04
N ALA A 185 59.95 46.61 12.50
CA ALA A 185 59.47 47.54 13.52
C ALA A 185 60.19 47.35 14.85
N MET A 186 60.42 46.11 15.28
CA MET A 186 61.18 45.82 16.50
C MET A 186 62.65 46.26 16.39
N GLU A 187 63.27 46.09 15.22
CA GLU A 187 64.64 46.55 14.95
C GLU A 187 64.73 48.09 15.02
N ASN A 188 63.84 48.80 14.34
CA ASN A 188 63.76 50.26 14.43
C ASN A 188 63.49 50.75 15.86
N MET A 189 62.67 50.03 16.63
CA MET A 189 62.43 50.33 18.05
C MET A 189 63.70 50.15 18.89
N ALA A 190 64.48 49.09 18.63
CA ALA A 190 65.73 48.84 19.32
C ALA A 190 66.76 49.94 19.01
N ASP A 191 66.86 50.35 17.75
CA ASP A 191 67.74 51.45 17.33
C ASP A 191 67.31 52.79 17.93
N ALA A 192 66.02 53.12 17.89
CA ALA A 192 65.50 54.34 18.54
C ALA A 192 65.79 54.33 20.04
N THR A 193 65.68 53.18 20.71
CA THR A 193 66.02 53.03 22.13
C THR A 193 67.51 53.28 22.37
N LYS A 194 68.38 52.78 21.48
CA LYS A 194 69.83 52.99 21.53
C LYS A 194 70.20 54.46 21.32
N GLU A 195 69.62 55.12 20.31
CA GLU A 195 69.78 56.55 20.08
C GLU A 195 69.30 57.38 21.28
N SER A 196 68.18 57.00 21.88
CA SER A 196 67.67 57.67 23.08
C SER A 196 68.62 57.55 24.28
N GLN A 197 69.32 56.41 24.43
CA GLN A 197 70.39 56.27 25.42
C GLN A 197 71.59 57.17 25.12
N VAL A 198 72.03 57.23 23.87
CA VAL A 198 73.13 58.12 23.45
C VAL A 198 72.75 59.58 23.69
N PHE A 199 71.55 60.00 23.28
CA PHE A 199 71.02 61.34 23.52
C PHE A 199 71.01 61.68 25.02
N LYS A 200 70.53 60.76 25.87
CA LYS A 200 70.58 60.93 27.34
C LYS A 200 72.01 61.12 27.85
N SER A 201 72.97 60.37 27.30
CA SER A 201 74.38 60.49 27.68
C SER A 201 74.99 61.84 27.27
N GLU A 202 74.70 62.31 26.06
CA GLU A 202 75.19 63.61 25.56
C GLU A 202 74.51 64.78 26.27
N MET A 203 73.21 64.67 26.57
CA MET A 203 72.50 65.66 27.39
C MET A 203 73.06 65.74 28.81
N SER A 204 73.44 64.59 29.40
CA SER A 204 74.13 64.54 30.69
C SER A 204 75.50 65.24 30.62
N ARG A 205 76.30 64.96 29.58
CA ARG A 205 77.58 65.67 29.34
C ARG A 205 77.39 67.16 29.15
N LEU A 206 76.41 67.59 28.36
CA LEU A 206 76.08 68.99 28.15
C LEU A 206 75.68 69.66 29.46
N THR A 207 74.84 69.02 30.26
CA THR A 207 74.41 69.52 31.58
C THR A 207 75.62 69.67 32.52
N ASN A 208 76.52 68.69 32.54
CA ASN A 208 77.76 68.76 33.31
C ASN A 208 78.64 69.92 32.84
N ASN A 209 78.84 70.08 31.52
CA ASN A 209 79.61 71.18 30.96
C ASN A 209 79.00 72.55 31.29
N ILE A 210 77.68 72.71 31.17
CA ILE A 210 76.98 73.95 31.54
C ILE A 210 77.13 74.22 33.04
N SER A 211 77.02 73.18 33.88
CA SER A 211 77.24 73.30 35.32
C SER A 211 78.67 73.74 35.64
N SER A 212 79.67 73.15 35.00
CA SER A 212 81.08 73.55 35.11
C SER A 212 81.30 74.99 34.63
N LEU A 213 80.68 75.39 33.52
CA LEU A 213 80.75 76.75 32.99
C LEU A 213 80.16 77.75 33.98
N ASN A 214 78.96 77.47 34.51
CA ASN A 214 78.32 78.28 35.55
C ASN A 214 79.15 78.33 36.84
N GLY A 215 79.84 77.25 37.19
CA GLY A 215 80.79 77.22 38.30
C GLY A 215 81.97 78.16 38.08
N ILE A 216 82.55 78.19 36.87
CA ILE A 216 83.64 79.11 36.51
C ILE A 216 83.13 80.56 36.49
N TYR A 217 81.96 80.83 35.92
CA TYR A 217 81.36 82.17 35.96
C TYR A 217 81.00 82.61 37.38
N GLY A 218 80.51 81.70 38.23
CA GLY A 218 80.25 81.97 39.64
C GLY A 218 81.53 82.23 40.43
N ASN A 219 82.60 81.47 40.18
CA ASN A 219 83.92 81.70 40.76
C ASN A 219 84.54 83.00 40.25
N MET A 220 84.34 83.36 38.99
CA MET A 220 84.80 84.63 38.43
C MET A 220 84.00 85.80 39.01
N LEU A 221 82.68 85.68 39.19
CA LEU A 221 81.84 86.67 39.88
C LEU A 221 82.23 86.81 41.36
N THR A 222 82.54 85.71 42.03
CA THR A 222 82.99 85.70 43.44
C THR A 222 84.38 86.30 43.56
N ALA A 223 85.30 86.03 42.63
CA ALA A 223 86.62 86.66 42.57
C ALA A 223 86.52 88.16 42.22
N MET A 224 85.56 88.55 41.37
CA MET A 224 85.34 89.94 40.98
C MET A 224 84.59 90.76 42.05
N ARG A 225 83.78 90.10 42.90
CA ARG A 225 83.16 90.71 44.10
C ARG A 225 84.04 90.63 45.35
N GLY A 226 84.93 89.64 45.43
CA GLY A 226 85.88 89.43 46.52
C GLY A 226 87.23 90.15 46.33
N GLY A 227 87.48 90.73 45.16
CA GLY A 227 88.65 91.59 44.91
C GLY A 227 88.55 93.00 45.51
N ASN A 228 87.46 93.32 46.21
CA ASN A 228 87.28 94.55 46.98
C ASN A 228 86.81 94.21 48.40
N ALA A 229 87.68 93.59 49.19
CA ALA A 229 87.68 93.63 50.66
C ALA A 229 89.06 93.23 51.19
#